data_AF-A0A6A6N7E4-F1
#
_entry.id   AF-A0A6A6N7E4-F1
#
_cell.length_a   1.000
_cell.length_b   1.000
_cell.length_c   1.000
_cell.angle_alpha   90.00
_cell.angle_beta   90.00
_cell.angle_gamma   90.00
#
_symmetry.space_group_name_H-M   'P 1'
#
loop_
_entity.id
_entity.type
_entity.pdbx_description
1 polymer ?
#
loop_
_entity_poly.entity_id
_entity_poly.type
_entity_poly.pdbx_seq_one_letter_code
_entity_poly.pdbx_strand_id
1 'polypeptide(L)'
;MIMEDFEKKMSLTDPMELETQHQNNNKSSQTLILLRRFLLIQQRRAQAYAKLKRRSFDEYMVSGGELAYQQLCSEITLEFNDCSKQVLEMEFLFLSPDYGRVDLAQLLRAVQTQEKQKLHLAKIRFLFAFYFLKNREAEDFSEMDASYLRFNCLL
;
A
#
# COMPACT_ATOMS: atom_id res chain seq x y z
N MET A 1 30.09 -72.07 0.31
CA MET A 1 29.12 -71.35 -0.52
C MET A 1 28.32 -70.39 0.37
N ILE A 2 29.01 -69.43 1.02
CA ILE A 2 28.43 -68.44 1.95
C ILE A 2 29.11 -67.09 1.64
N MET A 3 28.99 -66.64 0.39
CA MET A 3 29.55 -65.36 -0.03
C MET A 3 28.62 -64.59 -0.99
N GLU A 4 27.39 -65.08 -1.22
CA GLU A 4 26.39 -64.40 -2.04
C GLU A 4 25.38 -63.59 -1.18
N ASP A 5 25.30 -63.86 0.13
CA ASP A 5 24.32 -63.20 1.03
C ASP A 5 24.83 -61.91 1.70
N PHE A 6 26.12 -61.57 1.55
CA PHE A 6 26.68 -60.35 2.17
C PHE A 6 26.71 -59.15 1.22
N GLU A 7 26.79 -59.37 -0.10
CA GLU A 7 26.76 -58.29 -1.10
C GLU A 7 25.35 -57.69 -1.28
N LYS A 8 24.30 -58.47 -1.04
CA LYS A 8 22.91 -57.98 -1.10
C LYS A 8 22.51 -57.10 0.10
N LYS A 9 23.34 -57.03 1.16
CA LYS A 9 23.11 -56.15 2.32
C LYS A 9 23.73 -54.75 2.19
N MET A 10 24.47 -54.47 1.11
CA MET A 10 25.08 -53.14 0.87
C MET A 10 24.37 -52.29 -0.19
N SER A 11 23.18 -52.68 -0.69
CA SER A 11 22.38 -51.83 -1.59
C SER A 11 21.23 -51.15 -0.86
N LEU A 12 21.55 -50.19 0.00
CA LEU A 12 20.60 -49.17 0.46
C LEU A 12 21.04 -47.84 -0.16
N THR A 13 20.82 -47.71 -1.45
CA THR A 13 20.78 -46.41 -2.12
C THR A 13 19.33 -45.93 -2.06
N ASP A 14 18.88 -45.56 -0.87
CA ASP A 14 17.66 -44.77 -0.75
C ASP A 14 18.03 -43.33 -1.15
N PRO A 15 17.44 -42.75 -2.22
CA PRO A 15 17.55 -41.33 -2.44
C PRO A 15 16.86 -40.64 -1.27
N MET A 16 17.65 -40.05 -0.36
CA MET A 16 17.14 -39.12 0.64
C MET A 16 16.29 -38.07 -0.09
N GLU A 17 14.99 -38.03 0.21
CA GLU A 17 14.07 -36.96 -0.14
C GLU A 17 14.56 -35.65 0.48
N LEU A 18 15.49 -34.99 -0.20
CA LEU A 18 16.11 -33.72 0.20
C LEU A 18 15.35 -32.49 -0.32
N GLU A 19 14.20 -32.70 -0.97
CA GLU A 19 13.55 -31.66 -1.80
C GLU A 19 12.52 -30.79 -1.07
N THR A 20 12.01 -31.17 0.11
CA THR A 20 10.92 -30.43 0.77
C THR A 20 11.37 -29.24 1.63
N GLN A 21 12.64 -29.19 2.06
CA GLN A 21 13.11 -28.12 2.95
C GLN A 21 13.57 -26.85 2.21
N HIS A 22 14.11 -26.99 0.99
CA HIS A 22 14.60 -25.83 0.22
C HIS A 22 13.46 -24.96 -0.32
N GLN A 23 12.33 -25.54 -0.74
CA GLN A 23 11.19 -24.78 -1.25
C GLN A 23 10.49 -23.94 -0.14
N ASN A 24 10.34 -24.50 1.06
CA ASN A 24 9.69 -23.78 2.17
C ASN A 24 10.51 -22.59 2.67
N ASN A 25 11.85 -22.73 2.75
CA ASN A 25 12.73 -21.61 3.10
C ASN A 25 12.68 -20.48 2.06
N ASN A 26 12.61 -20.83 0.77
CA ASN A 26 12.51 -19.84 -0.31
C ASN A 26 11.18 -19.07 -0.29
N LYS A 27 10.04 -19.76 -0.08
CA LYS A 27 8.71 -19.11 0.01
C LYS A 27 8.59 -18.17 1.21
N SER A 28 9.15 -18.56 2.36
CA SER A 28 9.21 -17.72 3.56
C SER A 28 10.04 -16.44 3.30
N SER A 29 11.22 -16.60 2.69
CA SER A 29 12.09 -15.48 2.32
C SER A 29 11.41 -14.50 1.35
N GLN A 30 10.75 -15.02 0.31
CA GLN A 30 9.99 -14.21 -0.65
C GLN A 30 8.82 -13.46 0.02
N THR A 31 8.09 -14.12 0.91
CA THR A 31 7.01 -13.49 1.68
C THR A 31 7.54 -12.32 2.52
N LEU A 32 8.69 -12.50 3.19
CA LEU A 32 9.32 -11.43 3.97
C LEU A 32 9.77 -10.25 3.10
N ILE A 33 10.26 -10.50 1.88
CA ILE A 33 10.62 -9.45 0.92
C ILE A 33 9.39 -8.62 0.56
N LEU A 34 8.26 -9.26 0.25
CA LEU A 34 7.01 -8.56 -0.04
C LEU A 34 6.50 -7.75 1.17
N LEU A 35 6.57 -8.29 2.38
CA LEU A 35 6.16 -7.57 3.59
C LEU A 35 7.05 -6.36 3.88
N ARG A 36 8.37 -6.46 3.65
CA ARG A 36 9.27 -5.30 3.74
C ARG A 36 8.95 -4.24 2.70
N ARG A 37 8.64 -4.65 1.46
CA ARG A 37 8.18 -3.74 0.41
C ARG A 37 6.86 -3.06 0.80
N PHE A 38 5.93 -3.80 1.38
CA PHE A 38 4.67 -3.25 1.88
C PHE A 38 4.89 -2.19 2.98
N LEU A 39 5.82 -2.44 3.91
CA LEU A 39 6.19 -1.46 4.95
C LEU A 39 6.67 -0.14 4.33
N LEU A 40 7.52 -0.21 3.29
CA LEU A 40 8.00 0.98 2.58
C LEU A 40 6.86 1.74 1.89
N ILE A 41 5.89 1.03 1.30
CA ILE A 41 4.70 1.67 0.72
C ILE A 41 3.88 2.38 1.79
N GLN A 42 3.69 1.76 2.95
CA GLN A 42 2.96 2.39 4.06
C GLN A 42 3.68 3.62 4.61
N GLN A 43 5.02 3.60 4.63
CA GLN A 43 5.81 4.77 4.98
C GLN A 43 5.59 5.93 3.98
N ARG A 44 5.60 5.64 2.67
CA ARG A 44 5.30 6.65 1.63
C ARG A 44 3.91 7.24 1.79
N ARG A 45 2.89 6.41 2.03
CA ARG A 45 1.52 6.86 2.32
C ARG A 45 1.46 7.77 3.56
N ALA A 46 2.14 7.39 4.64
CA ALA A 46 2.19 8.19 5.86
C ALA A 46 2.85 9.56 5.60
N GLN A 47 3.92 9.61 4.80
CA GLN A 47 4.56 10.85 4.38
C GLN A 47 3.63 11.70 3.51
N ALA A 48 2.88 11.09 2.57
CA ALA A 48 1.89 11.79 1.77
C ALA A 48 0.79 12.43 2.63
N TYR A 49 0.26 11.71 3.63
CA TYR A 49 -0.67 12.28 4.61
C TYR A 49 -0.06 13.43 5.43
N ALA A 50 1.21 13.32 5.82
CA ALA A 50 1.91 14.37 6.56
C ALA A 50 2.15 15.62 5.70
N LYS A 51 2.57 15.43 4.43
CA LYS A 51 2.67 16.50 3.43
C LYS A 51 1.32 17.17 3.23
N LEU A 52 0.27 16.37 3.02
CA LEU A 52 -1.09 16.87 2.86
C LEU A 52 -1.51 17.71 4.07
N LYS A 53 -1.22 17.28 5.30
CA LYS A 53 -1.60 18.01 6.52
C LYS A 53 -0.82 19.32 6.71
N ARG A 54 0.48 19.33 6.44
CA ARG A 54 1.35 20.51 6.67
C ARG A 54 1.23 21.53 5.54
N ARG A 55 1.54 21.13 4.31
CA ARG A 55 1.67 22.05 3.17
C ARG A 55 0.35 22.67 2.75
N SER A 56 -0.75 21.93 2.80
CA SER A 56 -2.04 22.44 2.31
C SER A 56 -2.59 23.61 3.12
N PHE A 57 -2.37 23.63 4.45
CA PHE A 57 -2.83 24.72 5.30
C PHE A 57 -1.83 25.86 5.30
N ASP A 58 -0.54 25.58 5.48
CA ASP A 58 0.48 26.61 5.62
C ASP A 58 0.63 27.41 4.31
N GLU A 59 0.65 26.76 3.14
CA GLU A 59 0.79 27.47 1.86
C GLU A 59 -0.50 28.19 1.46
N TYR A 60 -1.67 27.61 1.73
CA TYR A 60 -2.95 28.28 1.46
C TYR A 60 -3.13 29.52 2.35
N MET A 61 -2.82 29.42 3.65
CA MET A 61 -2.94 30.54 4.60
C MET A 61 -1.98 31.69 4.29
N VAL A 62 -0.81 31.41 3.74
CA VAL A 62 0.21 32.44 3.45
C VAL A 62 -0.01 33.11 2.09
N SER A 63 -0.44 32.35 1.07
CA SER A 63 -0.46 32.84 -0.31
C SER A 63 -1.85 33.09 -0.88
N GLY A 64 -2.91 32.56 -0.27
CA GLY A 64 -4.24 32.46 -0.91
C GLY A 64 -4.20 31.69 -2.24
N GLY A 65 -3.07 31.02 -2.53
CA GLY A 65 -2.70 30.51 -3.84
C GLY A 65 -3.41 29.21 -4.16
N GLU A 66 -4.60 29.35 -4.73
CA GLU A 66 -5.46 28.27 -5.18
C GLU A 66 -4.74 27.28 -6.13
N LEU A 67 -3.85 27.79 -6.99
CA LEU A 67 -3.04 27.00 -7.93
C LEU A 67 -2.01 26.10 -7.23
N ALA A 68 -1.30 26.60 -6.21
CA ALA A 68 -0.31 25.82 -5.47
C ALA A 68 -0.96 24.67 -4.71
N TYR A 69 -2.15 24.92 -4.14
CA TYR A 69 -2.96 23.90 -3.49
C TYR A 69 -3.42 22.81 -4.47
N GLN A 70 -3.88 23.18 -5.68
CA GLN A 70 -4.26 22.22 -6.71
C GLN A 70 -3.08 21.33 -7.13
N GLN A 71 -1.90 21.92 -7.32
CA GLN A 71 -0.67 21.18 -7.65
C GLN A 71 -0.30 20.18 -6.56
N LEU A 72 -0.35 20.61 -5.29
CA LEU A 72 -0.11 19.74 -4.14
C LEU A 72 -1.10 18.57 -4.09
N CYS A 73 -2.39 18.84 -4.29
CA CYS A 73 -3.43 17.80 -4.32
C CYS A 73 -3.20 16.81 -5.46
N SER A 74 -2.75 17.29 -6.62
CA SER A 74 -2.38 16.43 -7.76
C SER A 74 -1.19 15.53 -7.43
N GLU A 75 -0.08 16.07 -6.92
CA GLU A 75 1.11 15.29 -6.51
C GLU A 75 0.73 14.20 -5.51
N ILE A 76 -0.04 14.56 -4.48
CA ILE A 76 -0.43 13.65 -3.41
C ILE A 76 -1.40 12.57 -3.93
N THR A 77 -2.30 12.92 -4.85
CA THR A 77 -3.20 11.96 -5.49
C THR A 77 -2.42 10.94 -6.32
N LEU A 78 -1.40 11.37 -7.06
CA LEU A 78 -0.52 10.47 -7.81
C LEU A 78 0.24 9.52 -6.89
N GLU A 79 0.77 10.03 -5.77
CA GLU A 79 1.49 9.22 -4.79
C GLU A 79 0.60 8.15 -4.13
N PHE A 80 -0.63 8.51 -3.75
CA PHE A 80 -1.61 7.55 -3.22
C PHE A 80 -2.02 6.52 -4.28
N ASN A 81 -2.19 6.92 -5.54
CA ASN A 81 -2.48 6.02 -6.64
C ASN A 81 -1.37 4.99 -6.88
N ASP A 82 -0.12 5.44 -6.92
CA ASP A 82 1.03 4.56 -7.06
C ASP A 82 1.12 3.55 -5.91
N CYS A 83 0.99 4.03 -4.67
CA CYS A 83 0.97 3.16 -3.50
C CYS A 83 -0.15 2.11 -3.57
N SER A 84 -1.33 2.51 -4.04
CA SER A 84 -2.50 1.62 -4.14
C SER A 84 -2.29 0.53 -5.19
N LYS A 85 -1.75 0.88 -6.36
CA LYS A 85 -1.40 -0.07 -7.42
C LYS A 85 -0.40 -1.12 -6.92
N GLN A 86 0.67 -0.69 -6.27
CA GLN A 86 1.69 -1.62 -5.78
C GLN A 86 1.18 -2.60 -4.71
N VAL A 87 0.21 -2.19 -3.89
CA VAL A 87 -0.42 -3.08 -2.90
C VAL A 87 -1.42 -4.03 -3.57
N LEU A 88 -2.15 -3.60 -4.60
CA LEU A 88 -3.01 -4.49 -5.39
C LEU A 88 -2.19 -5.55 -6.15
N GLU A 89 -1.03 -5.18 -6.69
CA GLU A 89 -0.07 -6.14 -7.27
C GLU A 89 0.40 -7.14 -6.22
N MET A 90 0.74 -6.68 -5.00
CA MET A 90 1.12 -7.58 -3.91
C MET A 90 -0.03 -8.49 -3.46
N GLU A 91 -1.26 -7.99 -3.43
CA GLU A 91 -2.44 -8.81 -3.16
C GLU A 91 -2.56 -9.93 -4.19
N PHE A 92 -2.43 -9.60 -5.48
CA PHE A 92 -2.45 -10.60 -6.56
C PHE A 92 -1.32 -11.63 -6.42
N LEU A 93 -0.11 -11.20 -6.05
CA LEU A 93 1.01 -12.12 -5.79
C LEU A 93 0.72 -13.08 -4.63
N PHE A 94 0.14 -12.59 -3.54
CA PHE A 94 -0.21 -13.46 -2.41
C PHE A 94 -1.31 -14.47 -2.73
N LEU A 95 -2.19 -14.16 -3.69
CA LEU A 95 -3.19 -15.08 -4.22
C LEU A 95 -2.62 -16.08 -5.22
N SER A 96 -1.41 -15.85 -5.77
CA SER A 96 -0.80 -16.77 -6.71
C SER A 96 -0.44 -18.10 -6.03
N PRO A 97 -0.46 -19.23 -6.75
CA PRO A 97 -0.06 -20.54 -6.21
C PRO A 97 1.38 -20.58 -5.68
N ASP A 98 2.24 -19.67 -6.14
CA ASP A 98 3.64 -19.58 -5.74
C ASP A 98 3.76 -19.23 -4.25
N TYR A 99 2.89 -18.32 -3.78
CA TYR A 99 2.82 -17.91 -2.38
C TYR A 99 1.73 -18.66 -1.61
N GLY A 100 0.51 -18.72 -2.16
CA GLY A 100 -0.64 -19.37 -1.52
C GLY A 100 -1.05 -18.75 -0.17
N ARG A 101 -0.76 -17.45 0.04
CA ARG A 101 -1.00 -16.73 1.31
C ARG A 101 -2.26 -15.88 1.23
N VAL A 102 -3.40 -16.56 1.13
CA VAL A 102 -4.73 -15.94 1.05
C VAL A 102 -5.01 -15.04 2.26
N ASP A 103 -4.51 -15.43 3.44
CA ASP A 103 -4.59 -14.64 4.67
C ASP A 103 -3.96 -13.25 4.52
N LEU A 104 -2.76 -13.18 3.94
CA LEU A 104 -2.06 -11.91 3.70
C LEU A 104 -2.75 -11.08 2.63
N ALA A 105 -3.25 -11.71 1.57
CA ALA A 105 -4.04 -11.02 0.55
C ALA A 105 -5.31 -10.37 1.14
N GLN A 106 -6.03 -11.09 2.00
CA GLN A 106 -7.20 -10.56 2.70
C GLN A 106 -6.85 -9.39 3.63
N LEU A 107 -5.71 -9.47 4.34
CA LEU A 107 -5.23 -8.35 5.15
C LEU A 107 -4.88 -7.12 4.29
N LEU A 108 -4.23 -7.31 3.14
CA LEU A 108 -3.94 -6.20 2.22
C LEU A 108 -5.23 -5.55 1.70
N ARG A 109 -6.25 -6.36 1.36
CA ARG A 109 -7.57 -5.85 0.96
C ARG A 109 -8.27 -5.06 2.06
N ALA A 110 -8.18 -5.54 3.30
CA ALA A 110 -8.71 -4.83 4.46
C ALA A 110 -7.99 -3.48 4.67
N VAL A 111 -6.67 -3.47 4.55
CA VAL A 111 -5.88 -2.23 4.59
C VAL A 111 -6.31 -1.28 3.48
N GLN A 112 -6.48 -1.74 2.25
CA GLN A 112 -6.97 -0.89 1.15
C GLN A 112 -8.33 -0.26 1.44
N THR A 113 -9.23 -1.03 2.04
CA THR A 113 -10.56 -0.55 2.42
C THR A 113 -10.48 0.53 3.50
N GLN A 114 -9.71 0.31 4.55
CA GLN A 114 -9.47 1.30 5.61
C GLN A 114 -8.83 2.57 5.05
N GLU A 115 -7.94 2.41 4.10
CA GLU A 115 -7.21 3.50 3.50
C GLU A 115 -8.05 4.38 2.59
N LYS A 116 -9.02 3.79 1.89
CA LYS A 116 -10.07 4.53 1.19
C LYS A 116 -10.91 5.37 2.15
N GLN A 117 -11.32 4.79 3.27
CA GLN A 117 -12.09 5.50 4.30
C GLN A 117 -11.28 6.64 4.92
N LYS A 118 -10.01 6.41 5.25
CA LYS A 118 -9.12 7.41 5.81
C LYS A 118 -8.91 8.59 4.86
N LEU A 119 -8.71 8.31 3.57
CA LEU A 119 -8.56 9.36 2.57
C LEU A 119 -9.85 10.18 2.40
N HIS A 120 -11.01 9.52 2.44
CA HIS A 120 -12.31 10.18 2.41
C HIS A 120 -12.52 11.12 3.62
N LEU A 121 -12.20 10.65 4.83
CA LEU A 121 -12.27 11.48 6.05
C LEU A 121 -11.28 12.65 5.98
N ALA A 122 -10.07 12.43 5.47
CA ALA A 122 -9.10 13.52 5.26
C ALA A 122 -9.66 14.58 4.32
N LYS A 123 -10.23 14.18 3.17
CA LYS A 123 -10.90 15.08 2.22
C LYS A 123 -12.02 15.89 2.90
N ILE A 124 -12.90 15.24 3.66
CA ILE A 124 -13.98 15.92 4.39
C ILE A 124 -13.40 16.93 5.38
N ARG A 125 -12.37 16.56 6.14
CA ARG A 125 -11.73 17.47 7.10
C ARG A 125 -11.15 18.70 6.39
N PHE A 126 -10.54 18.53 5.22
CA PHE A 126 -10.03 19.65 4.43
C PHE A 126 -11.15 20.56 3.94
N LEU A 127 -12.25 20.01 3.42
CA LEU A 127 -13.43 20.77 3.02
C LEU A 127 -13.97 21.64 4.15
N PHE A 128 -14.15 21.05 5.33
CA PHE A 128 -14.65 21.78 6.50
C PHE A 128 -13.71 22.90 6.91
N ALA A 129 -12.41 22.66 6.91
CA ALA A 129 -11.44 23.67 7.30
C ALA A 129 -11.35 24.80 6.27
N PHE A 130 -11.39 24.49 4.97
CA PHE A 130 -11.49 25.49 3.90
C PHE A 130 -12.75 26.34 4.02
N TYR A 131 -13.89 25.70 4.25
CA TYR A 131 -15.18 26.38 4.45
C TYR A 131 -15.12 27.31 5.67
N PHE A 132 -14.59 26.84 6.80
CA PHE A 132 -14.44 27.67 8.00
C PHE A 132 -13.47 28.84 7.81
N LEU A 133 -12.35 28.63 7.09
CA LEU A 133 -11.40 29.69 6.76
C LEU A 133 -12.00 30.73 5.82
N LYS A 134 -12.70 30.33 4.76
CA LYS A 134 -13.39 31.26 3.86
C LYS A 134 -14.51 32.04 4.56
N ASN A 135 -15.27 31.40 5.46
CA ASN A 135 -16.30 32.09 6.25
C ASN A 135 -15.72 33.06 7.30
N ARG A 136 -14.42 32.95 7.62
CA ARG A 136 -13.73 33.91 8.46
C ARG A 136 -13.32 35.17 7.67
N GLU A 137 -13.22 35.10 6.34
CA GLU A 137 -12.65 36.16 5.49
C GLU A 137 -13.57 36.72 4.38
N ALA A 138 -14.75 36.18 4.10
CA ALA A 138 -15.56 36.67 2.97
C ALA A 138 -17.04 37.01 3.30
N GLU A 139 -17.36 38.28 3.03
CA GLU A 139 -18.69 38.83 2.76
C GLU A 139 -19.15 38.54 1.31
N ASP A 140 -18.44 37.72 0.52
CA ASP A 140 -18.86 37.41 -0.85
C ASP A 140 -18.70 35.91 -1.18
N PHE A 141 -19.86 35.29 -1.41
CA PHE A 141 -20.04 33.87 -1.66
C PHE A 141 -20.23 33.68 -3.17
N SER A 142 -19.16 33.39 -3.90
CA SER A 142 -19.30 32.79 -5.23
C SER A 142 -18.37 31.59 -5.41
N GLU A 143 -19.00 30.50 -5.82
CA GLU A 143 -18.46 29.24 -6.33
C GLU A 143 -17.31 28.59 -5.54
N MET A 144 -17.70 27.76 -4.57
CA MET A 144 -16.87 26.63 -4.17
C MET A 144 -16.99 25.55 -5.26
N ASP A 145 -16.11 25.63 -6.25
CA ASP A 145 -16.11 24.67 -7.35
C ASP A 145 -15.74 23.26 -6.81
N ALA A 146 -16.60 22.27 -7.04
CA ALA A 146 -16.43 20.91 -6.53
C ALA A 146 -15.21 20.18 -7.16
N SER A 147 -14.56 20.83 -8.12
CA SER A 147 -13.33 20.44 -8.81
C SER A 147 -12.10 20.42 -7.89
N TYR A 148 -12.07 21.20 -6.81
CA TYR A 148 -10.89 21.36 -5.93
C TYR A 148 -10.41 20.10 -5.20
N LEU A 149 -11.23 19.05 -5.12
CA LEU A 149 -10.94 17.86 -4.31
C LEU A 149 -11.26 16.56 -5.04
N ARG A 150 -10.99 16.50 -6.34
CA ARG A 150 -10.92 15.20 -7.04
C ARG A 150 -9.66 14.43 -6.65
N PHE A 151 -9.61 13.98 -5.40
CA PHE A 151 -8.82 12.80 -5.01
C PHE A 151 -9.49 11.55 -5.63
N ASN A 152 -9.41 11.40 -6.96
CA ASN A 152 -9.73 10.14 -7.62
C ASN A 152 -8.55 9.20 -7.41
N CYS A 153 -8.43 8.69 -6.19
CA CYS A 153 -7.55 7.56 -5.93
C CYS A 153 -8.27 6.28 -6.38
N LEU A 154 -7.62 5.51 -7.24
CA LEU A 154 -7.98 4.13 -7.58
C LEU A 154 -7.75 3.27 -6.32
N LEU A 155 -8.72 3.32 -5.40
CA LEU A 155 -8.82 2.51 -4.18
C LEU A 155 -10.10 1.68 -4.23
#